data_AF-A0AA41MUH0-F1
#
_entry.id   AF-A0AA41MUH0-F1
#
_cell.length_a   1.000
_cell.length_b   1.000
_cell.length_c   1.000
_cell.angle_alpha   90.00
_cell.angle_beta   90.00
_cell.angle_gamma   90.00
#
_symmetry.space_group_name_H-M   'P 1'
#
loop_
_entity.id
_entity.type
_entity.pdbx_description
1 polymer ?
#
loop_
_entity_poly.entity_id
_entity_poly.type
_entity_poly.pdbx_seq_one_letter_code
_entity_poly.pdbx_strand_id
1 'polypeptide(L)'
;MGRGPWGSGRPPRRLLRLLLLLCMARGTTGAPSAQGFDVCATCHEHATCQQREGKKICVCNYGFLGNGLTTCVDKNECQFGATVVCGDHTSCHNTLGGFYCICLEGYRATNNKKTFIPNDGTFCTEIDCGSPPEVHNAILVENRRSSLGGVAHYVCREGFESPGGKITSVCTSKGTWRGSTVKCTEMPIEINEVSVFNNTCVRWQTSSGGINSKIEYVIHIKGQRLHPVGSVHEEMVNLTTDSRTPEMCLDLYQGTNYTVSISTAPPRRSVPAILDFQTAEGDLLEDDGIFNISVFNETCLKLNRHARKVGSEGMYQFKVLGQKWYLDSFYHATSFNLTTKERALEACLDLYPATEYTVNVTLLGSPEQHSVQIMITTAPTEKQTISNISVFNETCLRWRSMKTADTEEMYLFHIWGQRWYQEEFSQEVIFNTTTSSQAPEMCLDLYPGTDYNVSLWALSSELPVFISLTTQIAEPPLPEVEFIVVHGGPLPRLRLRRVKDKNGPISTYQVVVLPLALQSTFSCDSEGAALFFSNASDADGYVAAELLARDVADDTMDISIGDRLYYGKYYNAPLKIGNDYCIIVRITSEWNKV
;
A
#
# COMPACT_ATOMS: atom_id res chain seq x y z
N MET A 1 28.49 50.78 -7.76
CA MET A 1 29.64 51.32 -7.02
C MET A 1 30.33 50.15 -6.32
N GLY A 2 31.63 49.89 -6.39
CA GLY A 2 32.68 50.44 -7.26
C GLY A 2 34.08 49.91 -6.86
N ARG A 3 34.97 49.76 -7.87
CA ARG A 3 36.46 49.66 -7.78
C ARG A 3 37.08 48.41 -7.13
N GLY A 4 37.99 47.75 -7.88
CA GLY A 4 39.09 46.93 -7.33
C GLY A 4 40.25 47.80 -6.80
N PRO A 5 41.44 47.24 -6.50
CA PRO A 5 42.35 46.87 -7.60
C PRO A 5 43.33 45.68 -7.34
N TRP A 6 44.23 45.51 -8.32
CA TRP A 6 45.34 44.57 -8.53
C TRP A 6 46.23 44.10 -7.35
N GLY A 7 46.88 42.94 -7.55
CA GLY A 7 48.06 42.50 -6.80
C GLY A 7 48.75 41.27 -7.42
N SER A 8 49.77 41.47 -8.25
CA SER A 8 50.54 40.42 -8.95
C SER A 8 51.66 39.81 -8.09
N GLY A 9 51.91 38.49 -8.18
CA GLY A 9 53.13 37.87 -7.62
C GLY A 9 53.21 36.33 -7.69
N ARG A 10 54.11 35.81 -8.54
CA ARG A 10 54.55 34.40 -8.63
C ARG A 10 56.04 34.35 -8.96
N PRO A 11 56.75 33.19 -8.85
CA PRO A 11 56.43 31.98 -8.08
C PRO A 11 57.43 31.85 -6.89
N PRO A 12 58.63 31.20 -6.91
CA PRO A 12 59.17 30.04 -7.65
C PRO A 12 59.56 28.82 -6.76
N ARG A 13 59.44 27.60 -7.31
CA ARG A 13 60.43 26.53 -7.08
C ARG A 13 60.89 25.95 -8.41
N ARG A 14 62.22 25.84 -8.57
CA ARG A 14 62.90 25.38 -9.79
C ARG A 14 63.05 23.87 -9.78
N LEU A 15 62.92 23.24 -10.94
CA LEU A 15 63.66 22.03 -11.30
C LEU A 15 64.90 22.47 -12.08
N LEU A 16 66.08 22.07 -11.64
CA LEU A 16 67.36 22.45 -12.24
C LEU A 16 67.97 21.24 -12.97
N ARG A 17 68.41 21.43 -14.21
CA ARG A 17 69.20 20.44 -14.96
C ARG A 17 70.58 20.30 -14.31
N LEU A 18 71.07 19.06 -14.19
CA LEU A 18 72.48 18.80 -13.89
C LEU A 18 73.26 18.69 -15.21
N LEU A 19 74.40 19.39 -15.31
CA LEU A 19 75.38 19.24 -16.39
C LEU A 19 76.72 18.90 -15.73
N LEU A 20 77.36 17.81 -16.14
CA LEU A 20 78.73 17.48 -15.72
C LEU A 20 79.75 18.15 -16.63
N LEU A 21 80.82 18.68 -16.05
CA LEU A 21 82.15 18.78 -16.66
C LEU A 21 83.21 18.87 -15.56
N LEU A 22 84.36 18.22 -15.77
CA LEU A 22 85.45 18.09 -14.80
C LEU A 22 86.45 19.26 -14.89
N CYS A 23 87.15 19.55 -13.78
CA CYS A 23 88.63 19.52 -13.77
C CYS A 23 89.23 19.52 -12.34
N MET A 24 90.52 19.22 -12.24
CA MET A 24 91.21 18.73 -11.04
C MET A 24 92.13 19.74 -10.35
N ALA A 25 92.33 19.61 -9.03
CA ALA A 25 93.61 19.86 -8.33
C ALA A 25 93.64 19.20 -6.92
N ARG A 26 94.83 18.80 -6.45
CA ARG A 26 95.06 18.21 -5.11
C ARG A 26 95.63 19.24 -4.12
N GLY A 27 95.38 19.09 -2.81
CA GLY A 27 96.03 19.87 -1.76
C GLY A 27 95.63 19.42 -0.34
N THR A 28 96.55 18.80 0.37
CA THR A 28 96.40 18.02 1.63
C THR A 28 96.14 18.79 2.93
N THR A 29 95.63 18.02 3.93
CA THR A 29 95.88 18.09 5.39
C THR A 29 95.32 19.23 6.26
N GLY A 30 94.72 18.83 7.41
CA GLY A 30 94.57 19.68 8.61
C GLY A 30 93.21 19.56 9.33
N ALA A 31 93.08 18.62 10.27
CA ALA A 31 92.06 18.71 11.32
C ALA A 31 92.61 19.60 12.47
N PRO A 32 91.76 20.25 13.30
CA PRO A 32 91.14 19.51 14.39
C PRO A 32 89.69 19.89 14.78
N SER A 33 88.94 18.87 15.21
CA SER A 33 87.99 18.87 16.33
C SER A 33 87.23 20.16 16.69
N ALA A 34 85.97 20.24 16.26
CA ALA A 34 84.94 20.99 17.00
C ALA A 34 84.21 20.04 17.97
N GLN A 35 84.04 20.45 19.23
CA GLN A 35 83.35 19.67 20.26
C GLN A 35 81.91 19.33 19.83
N GLY A 36 81.55 18.06 19.93
CA GLY A 36 80.21 17.57 19.63
C GLY A 36 79.21 18.05 20.67
N PHE A 37 78.38 19.03 20.30
CA PHE A 37 77.14 19.35 21.01
C PHE A 37 76.20 18.15 20.86
N ASP A 38 75.86 17.45 21.94
CA ASP A 38 74.99 16.27 21.83
C ASP A 38 73.53 16.70 21.61
N VAL A 39 73.15 16.82 20.33
CA VAL A 39 71.80 17.18 19.88
C VAL A 39 70.71 16.31 20.54
N CYS A 40 71.02 15.06 20.89
CA CYS A 40 70.06 14.19 21.58
C CYS A 40 69.70 14.63 23.00
N ALA A 41 70.58 15.38 23.69
CA ALA A 41 70.36 15.81 25.07
C ALA A 41 69.42 17.02 25.18
N THR A 42 69.09 17.67 24.05
CA THR A 42 68.24 18.87 23.99
C THR A 42 67.03 18.67 23.07
N CYS A 43 66.57 17.44 22.86
CA CYS A 43 65.31 17.18 22.15
C CYS A 43 64.10 17.66 22.98
N HIS A 44 63.02 18.01 22.28
CA HIS A 44 61.73 18.33 22.87
C HIS A 44 61.15 17.12 23.63
N GLU A 45 60.32 17.34 24.65
CA GLU A 45 59.75 16.26 25.49
C GLU A 45 58.94 15.20 24.71
N HIS A 46 58.33 15.64 23.61
CA HIS A 46 57.61 14.80 22.64
C HIS A 46 58.45 14.48 21.40
N ALA A 47 59.77 14.32 21.53
CA ALA A 47 60.67 13.93 20.45
C ALA A 47 61.65 12.83 20.89
N THR A 48 62.02 11.97 19.94
CA THR A 48 63.03 10.92 20.11
C THR A 48 64.25 11.24 19.25
N CYS A 49 65.45 11.02 19.78
CA CYS A 49 66.67 11.19 18.99
C CYS A 49 66.91 9.96 18.10
N GLN A 50 67.03 10.19 16.79
CA GLN A 50 67.34 9.15 15.80
C GLN A 50 68.64 9.49 15.07
N GLN A 51 69.43 8.47 14.72
CA GLN A 51 70.63 8.66 13.90
C GLN A 51 70.31 8.39 12.43
N ARG A 52 70.55 9.39 11.58
CA ARG A 52 70.33 9.31 10.12
C ARG A 52 71.58 9.84 9.41
N GLU A 53 72.14 9.04 8.49
CA GLU A 53 73.35 9.39 7.72
C GLU A 53 74.52 9.85 8.62
N GLY A 54 74.72 9.16 9.74
CA GLY A 54 75.78 9.46 10.72
C GLY A 54 75.48 10.62 11.68
N LYS A 55 74.47 11.46 11.41
CA LYS A 55 74.09 12.59 12.28
C LYS A 55 72.95 12.22 13.23
N LYS A 56 73.07 12.65 14.49
CA LYS A 56 71.99 12.62 15.49
C LYS A 56 71.01 13.75 15.21
N ILE A 57 69.72 13.43 15.07
CA ILE A 57 68.63 14.40 14.87
C ILE A 57 67.47 14.08 15.81
N CYS A 58 66.84 15.11 16.38
CA CYS A 58 65.58 14.94 17.10
C CYS A 58 64.43 14.84 16.10
N VAL A 59 63.56 13.84 16.27
CA VAL A 59 62.36 13.64 15.46
C VAL A 59 61.17 13.65 16.40
N CYS A 60 60.14 14.45 16.13
CA CYS A 60 58.92 14.43 16.93
C CYS A 60 58.31 13.02 16.95
N ASN A 61 57.77 12.64 18.11
CA ASN A 61 57.11 11.35 18.30
C ASN A 61 55.90 11.24 17.37
N TYR A 62 55.45 10.00 17.11
CA TYR A 62 54.25 9.77 16.31
C TYR A 62 53.05 10.54 16.91
N GLY A 63 52.25 11.20 16.06
CA GLY A 63 51.19 12.12 16.48
C GLY A 63 51.61 13.57 16.69
N PHE A 64 52.88 13.93 16.46
CA PHE A 64 53.36 15.33 16.61
C PHE A 64 54.07 15.87 15.36
N LEU A 65 54.00 17.19 15.17
CA LEU A 65 54.65 17.94 14.09
C LEU A 65 55.58 19.02 14.65
N GLY A 66 56.76 19.19 14.06
CA GLY A 66 57.68 20.25 14.44
C GLY A 66 59.13 19.96 14.09
N ASN A 67 60.05 20.68 14.73
CA ASN A 67 61.49 20.56 14.49
C ASN A 67 62.21 19.55 15.41
N GLY A 68 61.50 18.89 16.32
CA GLY A 68 62.05 17.90 17.25
C GLY A 68 62.91 18.47 18.40
N LEU A 69 63.41 19.70 18.26
CA LEU A 69 64.37 20.31 19.18
C LEU A 69 63.71 21.29 20.14
N THR A 70 62.88 22.20 19.64
CA THR A 70 62.20 23.25 20.43
C THR A 70 60.70 23.29 20.24
N THR A 71 60.19 22.55 19.25
CA THR A 71 58.76 22.48 18.92
C THR A 71 58.41 21.07 18.49
N CYS A 72 57.49 20.43 19.21
CA CYS A 72 56.64 19.37 18.70
C CYS A 72 55.22 19.69 19.15
N VAL A 73 54.42 20.25 18.24
CA VAL A 73 53.00 20.50 18.48
C VAL A 73 52.20 19.26 18.10
N ASP A 74 51.11 19.04 18.81
CA ASP A 74 50.18 17.96 18.54
C ASP A 74 49.61 18.05 17.11
N LYS A 75 49.58 16.91 16.41
CA LYS A 75 49.00 16.83 15.07
C LYS A 75 47.51 16.56 15.22
N ASN A 76 46.68 17.59 15.04
CA ASN A 76 45.24 17.39 15.09
C ASN A 76 44.74 16.63 13.85
N GLU A 77 44.69 15.30 13.91
CA GLU A 77 44.20 14.46 12.81
C GLU A 77 42.74 14.79 12.43
N CYS A 78 41.90 15.20 13.39
CA CYS A 78 40.50 15.51 13.11
C CYS A 78 40.29 16.73 12.19
N GLN A 79 41.32 17.57 11.98
CA GLN A 79 41.26 18.69 11.01
C GLN A 79 41.18 18.23 9.55
N PHE A 80 41.55 16.99 9.23
CA PHE A 80 41.39 16.41 7.89
C PHE A 80 39.96 15.92 7.60
N GLY A 81 39.06 16.02 8.58
CA GLY A 81 37.65 15.64 8.48
C GLY A 81 37.37 14.27 9.11
N ALA A 82 36.34 14.19 9.96
CA ALA A 82 36.01 12.96 10.70
C ALA A 82 35.79 11.75 9.78
N THR A 83 35.02 11.90 8.70
CA THR A 83 34.77 10.82 7.73
C THR A 83 36.04 10.28 7.08
N VAL A 84 37.00 11.14 6.74
CA VAL A 84 38.27 10.77 6.09
C VAL A 84 39.19 9.97 7.02
N VAL A 85 39.08 10.23 8.32
CA VAL A 85 40.01 9.76 9.34
C VAL A 85 39.45 8.59 10.16
N CYS A 86 38.15 8.60 10.42
CA CYS A 86 37.42 7.63 11.25
C CYS A 86 36.43 6.76 10.47
N GLY A 87 36.08 7.12 9.23
CA GLY A 87 35.03 6.47 8.43
C GLY A 87 33.64 7.08 8.62
N ASP A 88 32.65 6.59 7.86
CA ASP A 88 31.29 7.12 7.89
C ASP A 88 30.58 6.94 9.24
N HIS A 89 29.65 7.87 9.53
CA HIS A 89 28.84 7.89 10.75
C HIS A 89 29.65 7.94 12.07
N THR A 90 30.78 8.66 12.06
CA THR A 90 31.67 8.85 13.22
C THR A 90 31.81 10.31 13.64
N SER A 91 32.29 10.51 14.88
CA SER A 91 32.91 11.75 15.35
C SER A 91 34.37 11.47 15.75
N CYS A 92 35.27 12.37 15.33
CA CYS A 92 36.71 12.29 15.62
C CYS A 92 37.04 13.17 16.82
N HIS A 93 37.76 12.61 17.80
CA HIS A 93 38.20 13.29 19.00
C HIS A 93 39.72 13.26 19.12
N ASN A 94 40.33 14.42 18.95
CA ASN A 94 41.76 14.61 19.04
C ASN A 94 42.24 14.56 20.50
N THR A 95 43.43 13.98 20.72
CA THR A 95 44.09 13.86 22.02
C THR A 95 45.57 14.17 21.88
N LEU A 96 46.30 14.39 22.98
CA LEU A 96 47.72 14.70 22.89
C LEU A 96 48.52 13.47 22.41
N GLY A 97 49.08 13.54 21.20
CA GLY A 97 49.86 12.47 20.57
C GLY A 97 49.05 11.45 19.77
N GLY A 98 47.79 11.74 19.44
CA GLY A 98 46.94 10.88 18.62
C GLY A 98 45.46 11.15 18.81
N PHE A 99 44.58 10.23 18.43
CA PHE A 99 43.15 10.50 18.41
C PHE A 99 42.31 9.22 18.52
N TYR A 100 41.01 9.39 18.78
CA TYR A 100 40.05 8.29 18.78
C TYR A 100 38.73 8.68 18.09
N CYS A 101 38.00 7.66 17.67
CA CYS A 101 36.72 7.77 16.99
C CYS A 101 35.60 7.27 17.91
N ILE A 102 34.43 7.90 17.80
CA ILE A 102 33.16 7.39 18.37
C ILE A 102 32.13 7.28 17.26
N CYS A 103 31.21 6.33 17.35
CA CYS A 103 30.05 6.30 16.45
C CYS A 103 29.05 7.40 16.84
N LEU A 104 28.37 7.96 15.83
CA LEU A 104 27.26 8.89 16.02
C LEU A 104 26.04 8.16 16.63
N GLU A 105 25.08 8.94 17.14
CA GLU A 105 23.83 8.38 17.67
C GLU A 105 23.09 7.56 16.60
N GLY A 106 22.54 6.42 17.01
CA GLY A 106 21.98 5.42 16.10
C GLY A 106 22.98 4.37 15.59
N TYR A 107 24.29 4.55 15.82
CA TYR A 107 25.33 3.63 15.35
C TYR A 107 26.16 3.04 16.50
N ARG A 108 26.63 1.79 16.34
CA ARG A 108 27.57 1.12 17.24
C ARG A 108 28.82 0.66 16.49
N ALA A 109 29.96 0.66 17.18
CA ALA A 109 31.19 0.10 16.64
C ALA A 109 31.06 -1.43 16.56
N THR A 110 31.61 -2.05 15.51
CA THR A 110 31.58 -3.52 15.33
C THR A 110 32.22 -4.30 16.48
N ASN A 111 33.16 -3.68 17.21
CA ASN A 111 33.79 -4.26 18.40
C ASN A 111 33.03 -4.01 19.72
N ASN A 112 31.82 -3.42 19.67
CA ASN A 112 30.96 -3.02 20.80
C ASN A 112 31.61 -2.06 21.83
N LYS A 113 32.75 -1.43 21.53
CA LYS A 113 33.35 -0.39 22.37
C LYS A 113 32.76 0.98 22.05
N LYS A 114 32.72 1.86 23.06
CA LYS A 114 32.28 3.27 22.88
C LYS A 114 33.27 4.10 22.06
N THR A 115 34.55 3.76 22.13
CA THR A 115 35.65 4.42 21.42
C THR A 115 36.47 3.37 20.66
N PHE A 116 37.02 3.74 19.50
CA PHE A 116 37.95 2.92 18.74
C PHE A 116 39.05 3.77 18.08
N ILE A 117 40.16 3.14 17.75
CA ILE A 117 41.23 3.74 16.93
C ILE A 117 40.97 3.26 15.49
N PRO A 118 41.01 4.14 14.47
CA PRO A 118 40.73 3.70 13.10
C PRO A 118 41.89 2.88 12.53
N ASN A 119 41.62 2.20 11.42
CA ASN A 119 42.51 1.22 10.77
C ASN A 119 42.66 -0.12 11.51
N ASP A 120 42.07 -0.29 12.70
CA ASP A 120 41.97 -1.58 13.44
C ASP A 120 40.78 -2.45 12.96
N GLY A 121 40.37 -2.32 11.69
CA GLY A 121 39.21 -3.01 11.11
C GLY A 121 37.83 -2.70 11.74
N THR A 122 37.79 -1.85 12.76
CA THR A 122 36.55 -1.41 13.43
C THR A 122 35.90 -0.27 12.65
N PHE A 123 34.59 -0.37 12.42
CA PHE A 123 33.77 0.66 11.79
C PHE A 123 32.41 0.76 12.48
N CYS A 124 31.62 1.79 12.14
CA CYS A 124 30.29 2.01 12.69
C CYS A 124 29.22 1.32 11.85
N THR A 125 28.33 0.59 12.53
CA THR A 125 27.15 -0.09 11.97
C THR A 125 25.89 0.47 12.62
N GLU A 126 24.80 0.58 11.87
CA GLU A 126 23.51 1.00 12.44
C GLU A 126 23.07 0.03 13.55
N ILE A 127 22.46 0.57 14.60
CA ILE A 127 21.93 -0.21 15.71
C ILE A 127 20.57 -0.78 15.29
N ASP A 128 20.60 -2.04 14.84
CA ASP A 128 19.41 -2.86 14.64
C ASP A 128 19.21 -3.82 15.82
N CYS A 129 18.00 -3.84 16.38
CA CYS A 129 17.55 -4.77 17.41
C CYS A 129 16.86 -6.03 16.84
N GLY A 130 16.66 -6.14 15.54
CA GLY A 130 15.97 -7.27 14.89
C GLY A 130 14.48 -7.36 15.28
N SER A 131 13.91 -8.57 15.24
CA SER A 131 12.51 -8.82 15.61
C SER A 131 12.25 -8.57 17.10
N PRO A 132 11.14 -7.88 17.46
CA PRO A 132 10.73 -7.72 18.86
C PRO A 132 10.48 -9.06 19.58
N PRO A 133 10.67 -9.15 20.90
CA PRO A 133 10.45 -10.38 21.67
C PRO A 133 8.97 -10.76 21.72
N GLU A 134 8.67 -12.04 21.81
CA GLU A 134 7.30 -12.52 22.01
C GLU A 134 6.81 -12.27 23.44
N VAL A 135 5.54 -11.87 23.56
CA VAL A 135 4.87 -11.65 24.86
C VAL A 135 3.69 -12.61 24.95
N HIS A 136 3.66 -13.44 25.99
CA HIS A 136 2.62 -14.45 26.19
C HIS A 136 1.22 -13.80 26.31
N ASN A 137 0.23 -14.40 25.64
CA ASN A 137 -1.15 -13.90 25.52
C ASN A 137 -1.29 -12.47 24.97
N ALA A 138 -0.30 -12.00 24.22
CA ALA A 138 -0.37 -10.76 23.44
C ALA A 138 -0.13 -11.01 21.94
N ILE A 139 -0.35 -9.95 21.16
CA ILE A 139 0.01 -9.82 19.75
C ILE A 139 0.77 -8.51 19.55
N LEU A 140 1.78 -8.52 18.69
CA LEU A 140 2.50 -7.32 18.26
C LEU A 140 1.62 -6.59 17.24
N VAL A 141 1.20 -5.36 17.55
CA VAL A 141 0.29 -4.57 16.69
C VAL A 141 1.06 -3.52 15.90
N GLU A 142 2.17 -3.01 16.43
CA GLU A 142 2.93 -1.95 15.79
C GLU A 142 4.43 -2.11 16.04
N ASN A 143 5.20 -2.15 14.96
CA ASN A 143 6.67 -2.17 14.95
C ASN A 143 7.17 -1.08 13.99
N ARG A 144 7.31 0.16 14.47
CA ARG A 144 7.67 1.30 13.59
C ARG A 144 9.14 1.34 13.18
N ARG A 145 10.04 0.64 13.89
CA ARG A 145 11.46 0.44 13.53
C ARG A 145 12.17 -0.44 14.55
N SER A 146 13.12 -1.25 14.07
CA SER A 146 14.12 -1.93 14.91
C SER A 146 15.38 -1.10 15.15
N SER A 147 15.43 0.14 14.65
CA SER A 147 16.51 1.10 14.93
C SER A 147 16.51 1.55 16.40
N LEU A 148 17.62 2.14 16.86
CA LEU A 148 17.74 2.74 18.20
C LEU A 148 16.51 3.58 18.59
N GLY A 149 15.95 3.33 19.78
CA GLY A 149 14.78 4.06 20.29
C GLY A 149 13.44 3.62 19.70
N GLY A 150 13.43 2.70 18.74
CA GLY A 150 12.21 2.08 18.20
C GLY A 150 11.37 1.42 19.29
N VAL A 151 10.04 1.51 19.16
CA VAL A 151 9.07 0.99 20.14
C VAL A 151 8.18 -0.05 19.45
N ALA A 152 8.09 -1.21 20.07
CA ALA A 152 7.20 -2.30 19.72
C ALA A 152 5.98 -2.27 20.66
N HIS A 153 4.78 -2.10 20.12
CA HIS A 153 3.53 -2.06 20.89
C HIS A 153 2.77 -3.38 20.78
N TYR A 154 2.37 -3.91 21.94
CA TYR A 154 1.62 -5.16 22.04
C TYR A 154 0.23 -4.90 22.62
N VAL A 155 -0.75 -5.66 22.13
CA VAL A 155 -2.12 -5.68 22.64
C VAL A 155 -2.43 -7.09 23.11
N CYS A 156 -3.17 -7.23 24.21
CA CYS A 156 -3.56 -8.55 24.71
C CYS A 156 -4.50 -9.27 23.74
N ARG A 157 -4.37 -10.59 23.68
CA ARG A 157 -5.30 -11.45 22.92
C ARG A 157 -6.68 -11.41 23.57
N GLU A 158 -7.71 -11.75 22.79
CA GLU A 158 -9.08 -11.73 23.27
C GLU A 158 -9.26 -12.59 24.54
N GLY A 159 -9.97 -12.03 25.53
CA GLY A 159 -10.13 -12.63 26.85
C GLY A 159 -9.05 -12.27 27.87
N PHE A 160 -8.03 -11.49 27.50
CA PHE A 160 -6.99 -11.01 28.41
C PHE A 160 -6.89 -9.47 28.41
N GLU A 161 -6.54 -8.90 29.57
CA GLU A 161 -6.35 -7.46 29.78
C GLU A 161 -4.96 -7.16 30.35
N SER A 162 -4.46 -5.94 30.14
CA SER A 162 -3.20 -5.44 30.70
C SER A 162 -3.46 -4.35 31.76
N PRO A 163 -3.80 -4.70 33.01
CA PRO A 163 -4.14 -3.72 34.06
C PRO A 163 -2.97 -2.78 34.43
N GLY A 164 -1.72 -3.15 34.10
CA GLY A 164 -0.54 -2.31 34.24
C GLY A 164 -0.35 -1.25 33.13
N GLY A 165 -1.30 -1.09 32.22
CA GLY A 165 -1.23 -0.16 31.09
C GLY A 165 -0.58 -0.76 29.83
N LYS A 166 -0.05 0.10 28.95
CA LYS A 166 0.43 -0.31 27.62
C LYS A 166 1.65 -1.24 27.69
N ILE A 167 1.54 -2.41 27.07
CA ILE A 167 2.66 -3.34 26.91
C ILE A 167 3.54 -2.84 25.75
N THR A 168 4.74 -2.36 26.08
CA THR A 168 5.71 -1.86 25.09
C THR A 168 7.10 -2.40 25.35
N SER A 169 7.85 -2.68 24.28
CA SER A 169 9.29 -2.98 24.34
C SER A 169 10.08 -1.97 23.50
N VAL A 170 11.28 -1.63 23.93
CA VAL A 170 12.07 -0.51 23.34
C VAL A 170 13.46 -0.98 22.91
N CYS A 171 13.88 -0.66 21.69
CA CYS A 171 15.20 -0.97 21.17
C CYS A 171 16.28 -0.12 21.88
N THR A 172 17.28 -0.80 22.48
CA THR A 172 18.34 -0.16 23.27
C THR A 172 19.62 0.05 22.48
N SER A 173 20.51 0.92 22.98
CA SER A 173 21.85 1.18 22.38
C SER A 173 22.79 -0.02 22.34
N LYS A 174 22.41 -1.17 22.92
CA LYS A 174 23.13 -2.45 22.77
C LYS A 174 22.72 -3.24 21.52
N GLY A 175 21.69 -2.81 20.79
CA GLY A 175 21.07 -3.61 19.72
C GLY A 175 20.25 -4.78 20.27
N THR A 176 19.58 -4.57 21.41
CA THR A 176 18.63 -5.54 21.98
C THR A 176 17.35 -4.84 22.46
N TRP A 177 16.23 -5.52 22.32
CA TRP A 177 14.93 -5.08 22.84
C TRP A 177 14.87 -5.19 24.37
N ARG A 178 14.47 -4.11 25.04
CA ARG A 178 14.07 -4.12 26.45
C ARG A 178 12.61 -4.59 26.55
N GLY A 179 12.40 -5.80 27.06
CA GLY A 179 11.08 -6.37 27.31
C GLY A 179 10.22 -5.56 28.29
N SER A 180 8.90 -5.71 28.19
CA SER A 180 7.95 -5.07 29.11
C SER A 180 7.86 -5.80 30.45
N THR A 181 7.60 -5.05 31.53
CA THR A 181 7.26 -5.59 32.85
C THR A 181 5.77 -5.91 33.01
N VAL A 182 4.92 -5.34 32.14
CA VAL A 182 3.47 -5.56 32.14
C VAL A 182 3.14 -6.82 31.35
N LYS A 183 2.23 -7.65 31.88
CA LYS A 183 1.77 -8.89 31.26
C LYS A 183 0.25 -8.87 31.09
N CYS A 184 -0.25 -9.65 30.15
CA CYS A 184 -1.68 -9.91 29.97
C CYS A 184 -2.17 -10.90 31.03
N THR A 185 -3.27 -10.57 31.71
CA THR A 185 -3.97 -11.39 32.71
C THR A 185 -5.37 -11.75 32.22
N GLU A 186 -5.91 -12.90 32.62
CA GLU A 186 -7.27 -13.31 32.25
C GLU A 186 -8.30 -12.27 32.70
N MET A 187 -9.28 -11.98 31.84
CA MET A 187 -10.37 -11.05 32.15
C MET A 187 -11.55 -11.81 32.78
N PRO A 188 -11.88 -11.57 34.06
CA PRO A 188 -13.01 -12.23 34.71
C PRO A 188 -14.35 -11.70 34.18
N ILE A 189 -15.33 -12.58 34.03
CA ILE A 189 -16.73 -12.22 33.79
C ILE A 189 -17.54 -12.51 35.06
N GLU A 190 -18.43 -11.60 35.45
CA GLU A 190 -19.44 -11.88 36.48
C GLU A 190 -20.80 -12.11 35.81
N ILE A 191 -21.49 -13.16 36.25
CA ILE A 191 -22.86 -13.49 35.84
C ILE A 191 -23.79 -13.04 36.98
N ASN A 192 -24.73 -12.15 36.66
CA ASN A 192 -25.64 -11.52 37.61
C ASN A 192 -27.11 -11.74 37.18
N GLU A 193 -28.07 -11.46 38.07
CA GLU A 193 -29.52 -11.45 37.80
C GLU A 193 -30.07 -12.70 37.06
N VAL A 194 -29.62 -13.90 37.47
CA VAL A 194 -30.13 -15.15 36.90
C VAL A 194 -31.59 -15.41 37.33
N SER A 195 -32.46 -15.74 36.38
CA SER A 195 -33.90 -15.90 36.58
C SER A 195 -34.51 -16.95 35.63
N VAL A 196 -35.67 -17.50 36.01
CA VAL A 196 -36.49 -18.43 35.19
C VAL A 196 -37.74 -17.71 34.71
N PHE A 197 -38.15 -17.95 33.47
CA PHE A 197 -39.44 -17.54 32.92
C PHE A 197 -40.06 -18.66 32.08
N ASN A 198 -41.38 -18.62 31.89
CA ASN A 198 -42.15 -19.60 31.11
C ASN A 198 -41.93 -21.07 31.53
N ASN A 199 -41.60 -21.32 32.80
CA ASN A 199 -41.28 -22.60 33.43
C ASN A 199 -40.13 -23.45 32.82
N THR A 200 -39.58 -23.05 31.67
CA THR A 200 -38.53 -23.80 30.94
C THR A 200 -37.37 -22.94 30.45
N CYS A 201 -37.47 -21.60 30.53
CA CYS A 201 -36.46 -20.70 29.98
C CYS A 201 -35.70 -19.97 31.07
N VAL A 202 -34.38 -19.86 30.90
CA VAL A 202 -33.45 -19.16 31.80
C VAL A 202 -32.92 -17.88 31.16
N ARG A 203 -32.73 -16.85 31.99
CA ARG A 203 -32.16 -15.56 31.60
C ARG A 203 -31.16 -15.06 32.64
N TRP A 204 -30.09 -14.42 32.20
CA TRP A 204 -29.09 -13.81 33.07
C TRP A 204 -28.56 -12.50 32.48
N GLN A 205 -27.78 -11.77 33.27
CA GLN A 205 -27.02 -10.59 32.84
C GLN A 205 -25.52 -10.84 33.06
N THR A 206 -24.68 -10.06 32.37
CA THR A 206 -23.24 -10.02 32.62
C THR A 206 -22.72 -8.61 32.81
N SER A 207 -21.92 -8.36 33.85
CA SER A 207 -21.17 -7.11 33.96
C SER A 207 -20.12 -7.03 32.84
N SER A 208 -20.01 -5.85 32.21
CA SER A 208 -19.42 -5.71 30.87
C SER A 208 -17.89 -5.71 30.85
N GLY A 209 -17.29 -6.21 29.75
CA GLY A 209 -15.84 -6.07 29.50
C GLY A 209 -15.41 -5.83 28.05
N GLY A 210 -16.30 -5.97 27.05
CA GLY A 210 -15.95 -5.75 25.65
C GLY A 210 -17.18 -5.55 24.78
N ILE A 211 -17.23 -4.46 24.03
CA ILE A 211 -18.30 -4.17 23.07
C ILE A 211 -18.08 -5.11 21.87
N ASN A 212 -19.04 -6.02 21.64
CA ASN A 212 -19.12 -6.97 20.50
C ASN A 212 -18.27 -8.26 20.54
N SER A 213 -17.81 -8.71 21.71
CA SER A 213 -17.25 -10.07 21.85
C SER A 213 -18.36 -11.10 22.08
N LYS A 214 -18.46 -12.14 21.23
CA LYS A 214 -19.30 -13.30 21.50
C LYS A 214 -18.75 -14.08 22.70
N ILE A 215 -19.59 -14.34 23.70
CA ILE A 215 -19.25 -15.12 24.89
C ILE A 215 -19.86 -16.51 24.74
N GLU A 216 -19.05 -17.55 25.00
CA GLU A 216 -19.53 -18.92 25.12
C GLU A 216 -19.83 -19.23 26.59
N TYR A 217 -21.08 -19.63 26.85
CA TYR A 217 -21.57 -20.08 28.14
C TYR A 217 -21.73 -21.60 28.12
N VAL A 218 -21.25 -22.27 29.16
CA VAL A 218 -21.47 -23.69 29.44
C VAL A 218 -22.52 -23.80 30.53
N ILE A 219 -23.65 -24.40 30.19
CA ILE A 219 -24.84 -24.54 31.03
C ILE A 219 -24.97 -26.02 31.40
N HIS A 220 -24.71 -26.36 32.66
CA HIS A 220 -24.86 -27.71 33.20
C HIS A 220 -26.22 -27.83 33.88
N ILE A 221 -27.01 -28.82 33.49
CA ILE A 221 -28.41 -29.00 33.87
C ILE A 221 -28.52 -30.35 34.57
N LYS A 222 -29.12 -30.38 35.76
CA LYS A 222 -29.30 -31.59 36.56
C LYS A 222 -30.72 -31.68 37.10
N GLY A 223 -31.52 -32.57 36.51
CA GLY A 223 -32.88 -32.88 36.93
C GLY A 223 -32.94 -34.08 37.87
N GLN A 224 -33.65 -33.95 39.00
CA GLN A 224 -33.90 -35.04 39.94
C GLN A 224 -35.41 -35.31 40.03
N ARG A 225 -35.83 -36.49 39.56
CA ARG A 225 -37.23 -36.93 39.56
C ARG A 225 -37.58 -37.65 40.87
N LEU A 226 -38.74 -37.31 41.47
CA LEU A 226 -39.18 -37.86 42.76
C LEU A 226 -39.58 -39.34 42.69
N HIS A 227 -40.17 -39.79 41.58
CA HIS A 227 -40.46 -41.21 41.31
C HIS A 227 -40.42 -41.50 39.79
N PRO A 228 -39.95 -42.68 39.33
CA PRO A 228 -39.30 -43.74 40.12
C PRO A 228 -37.83 -43.39 40.46
N VAL A 229 -37.30 -44.02 41.50
CA VAL A 229 -35.95 -43.79 42.01
C VAL A 229 -34.89 -44.02 40.92
N GLY A 230 -34.08 -42.99 40.63
CA GLY A 230 -32.80 -43.13 39.92
C GLY A 230 -32.67 -42.42 38.57
N SER A 231 -33.74 -41.89 37.98
CA SER A 231 -33.61 -41.08 36.75
C SER A 231 -33.13 -39.67 37.07
N VAL A 232 -31.80 -39.50 37.18
CA VAL A 232 -31.13 -38.20 37.13
C VAL A 232 -30.98 -37.82 35.66
N HIS A 233 -31.63 -36.75 35.23
CA HIS A 233 -31.37 -36.14 33.93
C HIS A 233 -30.14 -35.25 34.08
N GLU A 234 -29.07 -35.49 33.33
CA GLU A 234 -27.87 -34.66 33.39
C GLU A 234 -27.42 -34.32 31.97
N GLU A 235 -27.28 -33.02 31.70
CA GLU A 235 -27.09 -32.48 30.36
C GLU A 235 -26.17 -31.25 30.42
N MET A 236 -25.38 -31.04 29.36
CA MET A 236 -24.58 -29.83 29.19
C MET A 236 -24.91 -29.22 27.84
N VAL A 237 -25.26 -27.93 27.84
CA VAL A 237 -25.53 -27.18 26.62
C VAL A 237 -24.63 -25.96 26.55
N ASN A 238 -24.06 -25.72 25.37
CA ASN A 238 -23.23 -24.55 25.11
C ASN A 238 -24.07 -23.49 24.37
N LEU A 239 -24.03 -22.25 24.85
CA LEU A 239 -24.66 -21.10 24.20
C LEU A 239 -23.60 -20.06 23.85
N THR A 240 -23.47 -19.70 22.58
CA THR A 240 -22.59 -18.60 22.15
C THR A 240 -23.42 -17.38 21.78
N THR A 241 -23.25 -16.27 22.50
CA THR A 241 -24.01 -15.04 22.26
C THR A 241 -23.22 -13.78 22.63
N ASP A 242 -23.50 -12.69 21.94
CA ASP A 242 -23.03 -11.31 22.22
C ASP A 242 -24.09 -10.47 22.96
N SER A 243 -25.24 -11.05 23.31
CA SER A 243 -26.28 -10.39 24.09
C SER A 243 -25.83 -10.12 25.53
N ARG A 244 -26.13 -8.91 26.03
CA ARG A 244 -25.96 -8.55 27.45
C ARG A 244 -27.01 -9.19 28.38
N THR A 245 -28.09 -9.69 27.80
CA THR A 245 -29.16 -10.45 28.47
C THR A 245 -29.45 -11.72 27.68
N PRO A 246 -28.63 -12.78 27.80
CA PRO A 246 -28.90 -14.05 27.15
C PRO A 246 -30.21 -14.67 27.66
N GLU A 247 -30.99 -15.25 26.75
CA GLU A 247 -32.20 -16.02 27.05
C GLU A 247 -32.10 -17.38 26.34
N MET A 248 -32.41 -18.47 27.04
CA MET A 248 -32.40 -19.81 26.48
C MET A 248 -33.51 -20.67 27.10
N CYS A 249 -34.25 -21.40 26.26
CA CYS A 249 -35.23 -22.38 26.72
C CYS A 249 -34.63 -23.79 26.72
N LEU A 250 -34.97 -24.57 27.75
CA LEU A 250 -34.45 -25.91 28.02
C LEU A 250 -35.56 -26.96 27.84
N ASP A 251 -35.23 -28.13 27.28
CA ASP A 251 -36.18 -29.23 27.07
C ASP A 251 -36.36 -30.06 28.34
N LEU A 252 -37.11 -29.49 29.30
CA LEU A 252 -37.28 -30.04 30.64
C LEU A 252 -38.53 -30.93 30.77
N TYR A 253 -38.40 -32.05 31.48
CA TYR A 253 -39.53 -32.89 31.86
C TYR A 253 -40.45 -32.18 32.85
N GLN A 254 -41.76 -32.36 32.68
CA GLN A 254 -42.78 -31.88 33.61
C GLN A 254 -42.68 -32.54 35.00
N GLY A 255 -43.10 -31.82 36.05
CA GLY A 255 -43.12 -32.31 37.44
C GLY A 255 -41.73 -32.63 38.04
N THR A 256 -40.65 -32.07 37.50
CA THR A 256 -39.26 -32.43 37.85
C THR A 256 -38.49 -31.22 38.40
N ASN A 257 -37.67 -31.45 39.43
CA ASN A 257 -36.80 -30.41 40.02
C ASN A 257 -35.48 -30.35 39.27
N TYR A 258 -35.03 -29.16 38.88
CA TYR A 258 -33.81 -28.93 38.13
C TYR A 258 -32.88 -27.94 38.84
N THR A 259 -31.61 -28.30 38.92
CA THR A 259 -30.48 -27.42 39.23
C THR A 259 -29.79 -27.06 37.91
N VAL A 260 -29.59 -25.77 37.64
CA VAL A 260 -28.89 -25.26 36.46
C VAL A 260 -27.69 -24.42 36.91
N SER A 261 -26.51 -24.73 36.39
CA SER A 261 -25.24 -24.03 36.66
C SER A 261 -24.73 -23.40 35.37
N ILE A 262 -24.62 -22.07 35.35
CA ILE A 262 -24.22 -21.28 34.19
C ILE A 262 -22.81 -20.73 34.42
N SER A 263 -21.88 -21.05 33.53
CA SER A 263 -20.49 -20.58 33.59
C SER A 263 -19.99 -20.16 32.21
N THR A 264 -18.90 -19.40 32.13
CA THR A 264 -18.27 -19.01 30.85
C THR A 264 -17.08 -19.90 30.50
N ALA A 265 -16.93 -20.20 29.21
CA ALA A 265 -15.85 -21.06 28.71
C ALA A 265 -14.49 -20.32 28.64
N PRO A 266 -13.35 -21.03 28.83
CA PRO A 266 -12.02 -20.45 28.62
C PRO A 266 -11.89 -19.83 27.22
N PRO A 267 -11.22 -18.67 27.06
CA PRO A 267 -10.30 -18.04 28.00
C PRO A 267 -10.95 -17.13 29.06
N ARG A 268 -12.24 -16.79 28.92
CA ARG A 268 -12.93 -15.88 29.84
C ARG A 268 -13.62 -16.71 30.92
N ARG A 269 -13.03 -16.80 32.11
CA ARG A 269 -13.62 -17.56 33.23
C ARG A 269 -14.58 -16.70 34.04
N SER A 270 -15.69 -17.30 34.47
CA SER A 270 -16.60 -16.73 35.48
C SER A 270 -16.70 -17.67 36.67
N VAL A 271 -17.17 -17.12 37.79
CA VAL A 271 -17.77 -17.95 38.84
C VAL A 271 -19.08 -18.55 38.29
N PRO A 272 -19.38 -19.84 38.47
CA PRO A 272 -20.65 -20.41 38.04
C PRO A 272 -21.83 -19.85 38.85
N ALA A 273 -22.87 -19.40 38.17
CA ALA A 273 -24.13 -18.99 38.78
C ALA A 273 -25.11 -20.17 38.80
N ILE A 274 -25.65 -20.50 39.98
CA ILE A 274 -26.49 -21.69 40.21
C ILE A 274 -27.93 -21.29 40.48
N LEU A 275 -28.88 -22.02 39.91
CA LEU A 275 -30.33 -21.75 39.94
C LEU A 275 -31.13 -23.05 40.08
N ASP A 276 -32.06 -23.10 41.03
CA ASP A 276 -32.91 -24.27 41.29
C ASP A 276 -34.40 -23.94 41.04
N PHE A 277 -35.13 -24.79 40.30
CA PHE A 277 -36.56 -24.62 40.02
C PHE A 277 -37.30 -25.93 39.69
N GLN A 278 -38.64 -25.87 39.55
CA GLN A 278 -39.50 -27.02 39.27
C GLN A 278 -40.48 -26.73 38.12
N THR A 279 -40.75 -27.73 37.27
CA THR A 279 -41.66 -27.66 36.11
C THR A 279 -43.09 -28.12 36.43
N ALA A 280 -44.09 -27.59 35.70
CA ALA A 280 -45.51 -27.90 35.92
C ALA A 280 -45.99 -29.18 35.18
N GLU A 281 -46.97 -29.89 35.75
CA GLU A 281 -47.69 -31.03 35.12
C GLU A 281 -48.77 -30.57 34.13
N GLY A 282 -49.04 -31.35 33.08
CA GLY A 282 -50.01 -31.01 32.02
C GLY A 282 -50.96 -32.13 31.60
N ASP A 283 -52.23 -31.77 31.39
CA ASP A 283 -53.32 -32.66 30.95
C ASP A 283 -53.30 -33.00 29.44
N LEU A 284 -53.89 -34.16 29.10
CA LEU A 284 -53.88 -34.76 27.76
C LEU A 284 -55.17 -34.50 26.96
N LEU A 285 -55.06 -33.98 25.73
CA LEU A 285 -56.11 -33.98 24.69
C LEU A 285 -55.50 -34.19 23.30
N GLU A 286 -56.31 -34.52 22.29
CA GLU A 286 -55.85 -34.96 20.94
C GLU A 286 -55.55 -33.81 19.96
N ASP A 287 -54.96 -34.17 18.80
CA ASP A 287 -54.30 -33.29 17.81
C ASP A 287 -55.16 -33.06 16.56
N ASP A 288 -55.59 -31.80 16.36
CA ASP A 288 -56.50 -31.39 15.29
C ASP A 288 -55.83 -31.21 13.91
N GLY A 289 -54.52 -31.43 13.79
CA GLY A 289 -53.80 -31.42 12.50
C GLY A 289 -53.61 -30.04 11.83
N ILE A 290 -54.18 -28.97 12.41
CA ILE A 290 -54.03 -27.59 11.94
C ILE A 290 -52.57 -27.12 12.13
N PHE A 291 -52.00 -26.45 11.13
CA PHE A 291 -50.68 -25.81 11.21
C PHE A 291 -50.71 -24.40 10.62
N ASN A 292 -49.87 -23.51 11.16
CA ASN A 292 -49.66 -22.18 10.61
C ASN A 292 -48.24 -22.06 10.01
N ILE A 293 -48.05 -21.10 9.12
CA ILE A 293 -46.76 -20.79 8.50
C ILE A 293 -46.52 -19.29 8.63
N SER A 294 -45.30 -18.93 9.01
CA SER A 294 -44.81 -17.55 9.11
C SER A 294 -43.43 -17.45 8.49
N VAL A 295 -43.12 -16.34 7.81
CA VAL A 295 -41.74 -16.02 7.45
C VAL A 295 -40.98 -15.68 8.73
N PHE A 296 -39.86 -16.35 8.99
CA PHE A 296 -39.00 -16.12 10.16
C PHE A 296 -37.78 -15.27 9.80
N ASN A 297 -37.22 -15.51 8.62
CA ASN A 297 -36.13 -14.74 8.03
C ASN A 297 -36.33 -14.67 6.50
N GLU A 298 -35.59 -13.83 5.77
CA GLU A 298 -35.78 -13.56 4.34
C GLU A 298 -35.82 -14.82 3.43
N THR A 299 -35.21 -15.92 3.87
CA THR A 299 -35.20 -17.21 3.16
C THR A 299 -35.79 -18.38 3.96
N CYS A 300 -36.20 -18.18 5.22
CA CYS A 300 -36.60 -19.27 6.12
C CYS A 300 -38.05 -19.15 6.61
N LEU A 301 -38.79 -20.23 6.43
CA LEU A 301 -40.17 -20.38 6.89
C LEU A 301 -40.21 -21.14 8.21
N LYS A 302 -41.04 -20.66 9.13
CA LYS A 302 -41.36 -21.34 10.37
C LYS A 302 -42.79 -21.88 10.31
N LEU A 303 -42.91 -23.21 10.44
CA LEU A 303 -44.18 -23.94 10.44
C LEU A 303 -44.47 -24.42 11.86
N ASN A 304 -45.56 -23.94 12.46
CA ASN A 304 -45.96 -24.36 13.80
C ASN A 304 -47.24 -25.20 13.72
N ARG A 305 -47.15 -26.47 14.12
CA ARG A 305 -48.27 -27.41 14.16
C ARG A 305 -49.00 -27.31 15.50
N HIS A 306 -50.32 -27.24 15.46
CA HIS A 306 -51.19 -27.15 16.63
C HIS A 306 -51.45 -28.53 17.27
N ALA A 307 -50.40 -29.33 17.47
CA ALA A 307 -50.48 -30.71 17.91
C ALA A 307 -50.42 -30.88 19.43
N ARG A 308 -51.55 -31.24 20.05
CA ARG A 308 -51.59 -31.61 21.47
C ARG A 308 -51.00 -33.00 21.76
N LYS A 309 -51.00 -33.93 20.79
CA LYS A 309 -50.28 -35.21 20.86
C LYS A 309 -48.79 -35.03 20.48
N VAL A 310 -47.89 -35.41 21.37
CA VAL A 310 -46.43 -35.37 21.12
C VAL A 310 -46.00 -36.63 20.37
N GLY A 311 -45.22 -36.47 19.28
CA GLY A 311 -44.57 -37.58 18.57
C GLY A 311 -45.26 -38.09 17.30
N SER A 312 -46.37 -37.49 16.86
CA SER A 312 -47.02 -37.82 15.58
C SER A 312 -46.20 -37.27 14.40
N GLU A 313 -45.47 -38.14 13.71
CA GLU A 313 -44.63 -37.79 12.55
C GLU A 313 -45.48 -37.27 11.38
N GLY A 314 -45.23 -36.02 10.96
CA GLY A 314 -45.94 -35.36 9.86
C GLY A 314 -45.02 -35.17 8.65
N MET A 315 -45.50 -35.52 7.46
CA MET A 315 -44.80 -35.29 6.19
C MET A 315 -45.40 -34.10 5.46
N TYR A 316 -44.59 -33.10 5.16
CA TYR A 316 -45.00 -31.88 4.47
C TYR A 316 -44.38 -31.82 3.08
N GLN A 317 -45.17 -31.56 2.05
CA GLN A 317 -44.70 -31.28 0.70
C GLN A 317 -44.67 -29.77 0.45
N PHE A 318 -43.50 -29.26 0.11
CA PHE A 318 -43.25 -27.87 -0.30
C PHE A 318 -43.23 -27.78 -1.83
N LYS A 319 -43.87 -26.75 -2.38
CA LYS A 319 -43.79 -26.34 -3.79
C LYS A 319 -43.48 -24.85 -3.83
N VAL A 320 -42.32 -24.51 -4.37
CA VAL A 320 -41.77 -23.14 -4.43
C VAL A 320 -41.76 -22.71 -5.89
N LEU A 321 -42.35 -21.56 -6.19
CA LEU A 321 -42.41 -20.94 -7.52
C LEU A 321 -41.93 -19.49 -7.41
N GLY A 322 -40.94 -19.09 -8.20
CA GLY A 322 -40.32 -17.77 -8.19
C GLY A 322 -40.35 -17.08 -9.54
N GLN A 323 -40.70 -15.79 -9.54
CA GLN A 323 -40.76 -14.95 -10.73
C GLN A 323 -40.13 -13.58 -10.45
N LYS A 324 -39.54 -12.96 -11.47
CA LYS A 324 -39.00 -11.59 -11.40
C LYS A 324 -39.91 -10.62 -12.14
N TRP A 325 -40.44 -9.64 -11.43
CA TRP A 325 -41.39 -8.65 -11.98
C TRP A 325 -40.84 -7.79 -13.13
N TYR A 326 -39.51 -7.72 -13.27
CA TYR A 326 -38.78 -6.97 -14.30
C TYR A 326 -38.18 -7.87 -15.40
N LEU A 327 -38.40 -9.18 -15.34
CA LEU A 327 -37.72 -10.16 -16.20
C LEU A 327 -38.65 -11.37 -16.49
N ASP A 328 -39.56 -11.18 -17.44
CA ASP A 328 -40.59 -12.19 -17.83
C ASP A 328 -40.02 -13.56 -18.23
N SER A 329 -38.74 -13.63 -18.62
CA SER A 329 -38.06 -14.89 -18.95
C SER A 329 -37.53 -15.67 -17.74
N PHE A 330 -37.62 -15.13 -16.51
CA PHE A 330 -37.11 -15.78 -15.31
C PHE A 330 -38.22 -16.54 -14.57
N TYR A 331 -38.09 -17.86 -14.51
CA TYR A 331 -38.99 -18.76 -13.80
C TYR A 331 -38.17 -19.80 -13.01
N HIS A 332 -38.34 -19.82 -11.69
CA HIS A 332 -37.70 -20.80 -10.80
C HIS A 332 -38.79 -21.68 -10.16
N ALA A 333 -38.68 -22.99 -10.27
CA ALA A 333 -39.64 -23.92 -9.66
C ALA A 333 -38.92 -25.10 -9.01
N THR A 334 -39.23 -25.39 -7.74
CA THR A 334 -38.71 -26.54 -7.02
C THR A 334 -39.76 -27.12 -6.06
N SER A 335 -39.65 -28.42 -5.74
CA SER A 335 -40.54 -29.08 -4.80
C SER A 335 -39.85 -30.22 -4.09
N PHE A 336 -40.04 -30.31 -2.78
CA PHE A 336 -39.45 -31.34 -1.92
C PHE A 336 -40.40 -31.73 -0.80
N ASN A 337 -40.17 -32.89 -0.19
CA ASN A 337 -40.94 -33.37 0.96
C ASN A 337 -40.03 -33.38 2.19
N LEU A 338 -40.58 -33.02 3.35
CA LEU A 338 -39.86 -32.95 4.63
C LEU A 338 -40.72 -33.63 5.71
N THR A 339 -40.13 -34.58 6.42
CA THR A 339 -40.80 -35.35 7.47
C THR A 339 -40.23 -34.95 8.82
N THR A 340 -41.08 -34.58 9.79
CA THR A 340 -40.63 -34.19 11.14
C THR A 340 -41.61 -34.60 12.24
N LYS A 341 -41.08 -34.69 13.47
CA LYS A 341 -41.82 -34.90 14.73
C LYS A 341 -41.89 -33.63 15.59
N GLU A 342 -41.21 -32.56 15.16
CA GLU A 342 -41.13 -31.30 15.89
C GLU A 342 -42.44 -30.51 15.79
N ARG A 343 -42.75 -29.74 16.84
CA ARG A 343 -43.95 -28.88 16.88
C ARG A 343 -43.78 -27.58 16.10
N ALA A 344 -42.56 -27.03 16.09
CA ALA A 344 -42.21 -25.81 15.39
C ALA A 344 -40.96 -26.09 14.55
N LEU A 345 -41.15 -26.25 13.25
CA LEU A 345 -40.10 -26.58 12.29
C LEU A 345 -39.63 -25.30 11.60
N GLU A 346 -38.32 -25.14 11.46
CA GLU A 346 -37.72 -24.12 10.60
C GLU A 346 -37.21 -24.76 9.30
N ALA A 347 -37.66 -24.26 8.16
CA ALA A 347 -37.30 -24.72 6.84
C ALA A 347 -36.77 -23.55 6.01
N CYS A 348 -35.44 -23.52 5.81
CA CYS A 348 -34.78 -22.56 4.94
C CYS A 348 -34.80 -23.03 3.49
N LEU A 349 -35.04 -22.08 2.57
CA LEU A 349 -35.18 -22.29 1.14
C LEU A 349 -34.04 -21.59 0.40
N ASP A 350 -33.45 -22.25 -0.60
CA ASP A 350 -32.43 -21.64 -1.48
C ASP A 350 -33.09 -20.69 -2.50
N LEU A 351 -33.33 -19.45 -2.09
CA LEU A 351 -34.05 -18.44 -2.87
C LEU A 351 -33.07 -17.41 -3.49
N TYR A 352 -33.23 -17.15 -4.80
CA TYR A 352 -32.48 -16.07 -5.48
C TYR A 352 -32.88 -14.67 -4.97
N PRO A 353 -31.95 -13.70 -4.90
CA PRO A 353 -32.23 -12.33 -4.47
C PRO A 353 -33.09 -11.55 -5.48
N ALA A 354 -33.72 -10.46 -5.02
CA ALA A 354 -34.59 -9.59 -5.81
C ALA A 354 -35.62 -10.36 -6.66
N THR A 355 -36.27 -11.36 -6.05
CA THR A 355 -37.23 -12.28 -6.68
C THR A 355 -38.44 -12.47 -5.76
N GLU A 356 -39.63 -12.56 -6.34
CA GLU A 356 -40.86 -12.83 -5.60
C GLU A 356 -41.19 -14.32 -5.70
N TYR A 357 -41.33 -14.97 -4.54
CA TYR A 357 -41.61 -16.41 -4.41
C TYR A 357 -42.97 -16.68 -3.79
N THR A 358 -43.71 -17.59 -4.41
CA THR A 358 -44.88 -18.26 -3.85
C THR A 358 -44.47 -19.64 -3.33
N VAL A 359 -44.77 -19.92 -2.06
CA VAL A 359 -44.51 -21.22 -1.43
C VAL A 359 -45.83 -21.83 -0.96
N ASN A 360 -46.18 -22.99 -1.53
CA ASN A 360 -47.30 -23.81 -1.11
C ASN A 360 -46.80 -25.00 -0.29
N VAL A 361 -47.37 -25.22 0.89
CA VAL A 361 -47.03 -26.33 1.78
C VAL A 361 -48.28 -27.17 2.04
N THR A 362 -48.17 -28.48 1.86
CA THR A 362 -49.27 -29.45 2.01
C THR A 362 -48.90 -30.52 3.03
N LEU A 363 -49.76 -30.76 4.02
CA LEU A 363 -49.60 -31.90 4.92
C LEU A 363 -50.07 -33.18 4.21
N LEU A 364 -49.23 -34.21 4.21
CA LEU A 364 -49.50 -35.53 3.66
C LEU A 364 -49.80 -36.51 4.80
N GLY A 365 -50.97 -37.17 4.75
CA GLY A 365 -51.37 -38.22 5.69
C GLY A 365 -52.60 -37.91 6.56
N SER A 366 -53.14 -36.69 6.53
CA SER A 366 -54.44 -36.36 7.12
C SER A 366 -55.61 -36.72 6.18
N PRO A 367 -56.81 -37.06 6.70
CA PRO A 367 -57.98 -37.35 5.86
C PRO A 367 -58.50 -36.10 5.12
N GLU A 368 -58.24 -34.90 5.66
CA GLU A 368 -58.46 -33.63 4.98
C GLU A 368 -57.13 -32.99 4.58
N GLN A 369 -56.97 -32.71 3.29
CA GLN A 369 -55.71 -32.26 2.70
C GLN A 369 -55.50 -30.75 2.93
N HIS A 370 -54.94 -30.41 4.07
CA HIS A 370 -54.67 -29.02 4.46
C HIS A 370 -53.44 -28.46 3.72
N SER A 371 -53.66 -27.36 2.98
CA SER A 371 -52.64 -26.64 2.21
C SER A 371 -52.58 -25.17 2.61
N VAL A 372 -51.38 -24.65 2.88
CA VAL A 372 -51.15 -23.23 3.22
C VAL A 372 -50.18 -22.62 2.20
N GLN A 373 -50.50 -21.41 1.75
CA GLN A 373 -49.70 -20.62 0.80
C GLN A 373 -49.11 -19.40 1.51
N ILE A 374 -47.86 -19.07 1.22
CA ILE A 374 -47.18 -17.86 1.71
C ILE A 374 -46.32 -17.26 0.59
N MET A 375 -46.12 -15.94 0.61
CA MET A 375 -45.24 -15.25 -0.33
C MET A 375 -43.99 -14.71 0.38
N ILE A 376 -42.85 -14.74 -0.32
CA ILE A 376 -41.55 -14.29 0.17
C ILE A 376 -40.92 -13.38 -0.90
N THR A 377 -40.53 -12.18 -0.50
CA THR A 377 -39.78 -11.24 -1.36
C THR A 377 -38.36 -11.10 -0.84
N THR A 378 -37.37 -11.55 -1.60
CA THR A 378 -35.96 -11.48 -1.19
C THR A 378 -35.36 -10.09 -1.46
N ALA A 379 -34.64 -9.54 -0.48
CA ALA A 379 -33.97 -8.25 -0.62
C ALA A 379 -32.77 -8.33 -1.60
N PRO A 380 -32.34 -7.20 -2.19
CA PRO A 380 -31.07 -7.14 -2.92
C PRO A 380 -29.89 -7.10 -1.93
N THR A 381 -29.01 -8.11 -1.99
CA THR A 381 -27.83 -8.24 -1.11
C THR A 381 -26.62 -7.44 -1.63
N GLU A 382 -26.46 -6.20 -1.18
CA GLU A 382 -25.25 -5.41 -1.47
C GLU A 382 -24.01 -5.91 -0.71
N LYS A 383 -23.41 -7.01 -1.17
CA LYS A 383 -22.07 -7.45 -0.74
C LYS A 383 -20.98 -6.87 -1.65
N GLN A 384 -20.49 -5.68 -1.28
CA GLN A 384 -19.31 -5.07 -1.91
C GLN A 384 -18.02 -5.53 -1.21
N THR A 385 -17.21 -6.34 -1.89
CA THR A 385 -16.03 -7.02 -1.33
C THR A 385 -14.72 -6.25 -1.60
N ILE A 386 -14.79 -5.21 -2.44
CA ILE A 386 -13.67 -4.33 -2.82
C ILE A 386 -13.84 -2.97 -2.15
N SER A 387 -12.76 -2.41 -1.59
CA SER A 387 -12.75 -1.07 -1.00
C SER A 387 -11.52 -0.25 -1.43
N ASN A 388 -11.55 1.06 -1.20
CA ASN A 388 -10.41 1.97 -1.39
C ASN A 388 -9.69 1.82 -2.75
N ILE A 389 -10.45 1.79 -3.86
CA ILE A 389 -9.86 1.88 -5.21
C ILE A 389 -9.28 3.29 -5.44
N SER A 390 -8.14 3.37 -6.11
CA SER A 390 -7.39 4.60 -6.35
C SER A 390 -6.52 4.48 -7.61
N VAL A 391 -6.31 5.60 -8.29
CA VAL A 391 -5.34 5.73 -9.40
C VAL A 391 -4.02 6.23 -8.83
N PHE A 392 -2.90 5.67 -9.27
CA PHE A 392 -1.55 6.17 -9.05
C PHE A 392 -0.73 6.05 -10.34
N ASN A 393 0.29 6.91 -10.49
CA ASN A 393 1.16 6.92 -11.68
C ASN A 393 0.37 6.99 -13.03
N GLU A 394 -0.73 7.74 -13.02
CA GLU A 394 -1.69 7.99 -14.12
C GLU A 394 -2.45 6.77 -14.68
N THR A 395 -1.80 5.62 -14.87
CA THR A 395 -2.37 4.42 -15.51
C THR A 395 -2.48 3.20 -14.59
N CYS A 396 -2.00 3.29 -13.34
CA CYS A 396 -2.03 2.17 -12.41
C CYS A 396 -3.15 2.28 -11.38
N LEU A 397 -3.84 1.17 -11.13
CA LEU A 397 -4.91 1.04 -10.16
C LEU A 397 -4.44 0.28 -8.94
N ARG A 398 -4.82 0.77 -7.76
CA ARG A 398 -4.61 0.11 -6.47
C ARG A 398 -5.94 0.05 -5.73
N TRP A 399 -6.31 -1.14 -5.25
CA TRP A 399 -7.53 -1.37 -4.48
C TRP A 399 -7.24 -2.23 -3.27
N ARG A 400 -8.17 -2.29 -2.32
CA ARG A 400 -8.09 -3.13 -1.13
C ARG A 400 -9.11 -4.26 -1.20
N SER A 401 -8.63 -5.49 -1.08
CA SER A 401 -9.49 -6.66 -0.87
C SER A 401 -9.92 -6.76 0.59
N MET A 402 -11.19 -7.05 0.83
CA MET A 402 -11.72 -7.36 2.16
C MET A 402 -11.55 -8.84 2.53
N LYS A 403 -10.91 -9.65 1.68
CA LYS A 403 -10.60 -11.06 1.93
C LYS A 403 -9.40 -11.23 2.88
N THR A 404 -9.35 -12.41 3.51
CA THR A 404 -8.17 -12.87 4.24
C THR A 404 -6.98 -13.01 3.30
N ALA A 405 -5.77 -12.67 3.78
CA ALA A 405 -4.54 -13.01 3.09
C ALA A 405 -4.50 -14.52 2.79
N ASP A 406 -3.77 -14.90 1.73
CA ASP A 406 -3.61 -16.28 1.24
C ASP A 406 -4.86 -16.93 0.61
N THR A 407 -5.96 -16.20 0.44
CA THR A 407 -7.06 -16.63 -0.45
C THR A 407 -6.95 -15.94 -1.81
N GLU A 408 -6.82 -16.71 -2.90
CA GLU A 408 -6.83 -16.16 -4.26
C GLU A 408 -8.23 -15.68 -4.64
N GLU A 409 -8.34 -14.41 -5.01
CA GLU A 409 -9.57 -13.82 -5.55
C GLU A 409 -9.35 -13.47 -7.02
N MET A 410 -10.34 -13.79 -7.86
CA MET A 410 -10.36 -13.39 -9.27
C MET A 410 -11.07 -12.06 -9.44
N TYR A 411 -10.42 -11.13 -10.12
CA TYR A 411 -10.96 -9.83 -10.48
C TYR A 411 -11.18 -9.76 -11.99
N LEU A 412 -12.35 -9.30 -12.41
CA LEU A 412 -12.68 -9.01 -13.80
C LEU A 412 -12.68 -7.49 -13.99
N PHE A 413 -11.83 -7.02 -14.89
CA PHE A 413 -11.78 -5.64 -15.34
C PHE A 413 -12.63 -5.50 -16.60
N HIS A 414 -13.52 -4.51 -16.61
CA HIS A 414 -14.22 -4.05 -17.80
C HIS A 414 -14.04 -2.54 -17.92
N ILE A 415 -13.24 -2.14 -18.90
CA ILE A 415 -12.73 -0.78 -19.11
C ILE A 415 -13.37 -0.23 -20.38
N TRP A 416 -13.98 0.95 -20.28
CA TRP A 416 -14.57 1.68 -21.40
C TRP A 416 -13.89 3.06 -21.54
N GLY A 417 -13.23 3.29 -22.68
CA GLY A 417 -12.54 4.53 -23.02
C GLY A 417 -13.25 5.34 -24.09
N GLN A 418 -13.34 6.65 -23.91
CA GLN A 418 -13.89 7.60 -24.88
C GLN A 418 -13.01 8.87 -24.96
N ARG A 419 -13.08 9.59 -26.08
CA ARG A 419 -12.33 10.84 -26.29
C ARG A 419 -13.29 12.01 -26.51
N TRP A 420 -13.15 13.07 -25.71
CA TRP A 420 -13.95 14.28 -25.84
C TRP A 420 -13.73 15.04 -27.17
N TYR A 421 -12.56 14.89 -27.81
CA TYR A 421 -12.25 15.52 -29.10
C TYR A 421 -12.46 14.60 -30.32
N GLN A 422 -12.85 13.34 -30.11
CA GLN A 422 -13.03 12.36 -31.16
C GLN A 422 -14.22 11.45 -30.81
N GLU A 423 -15.45 11.93 -31.06
CA GLU A 423 -16.69 11.25 -30.64
C GLU A 423 -16.83 9.81 -31.19
N GLU A 424 -16.26 9.53 -32.38
CA GLU A 424 -16.24 8.19 -32.98
C GLU A 424 -15.27 7.21 -32.29
N PHE A 425 -14.39 7.69 -31.40
CA PHE A 425 -13.47 6.82 -30.66
C PHE A 425 -14.14 6.26 -29.41
N SER A 426 -14.42 4.96 -29.45
CA SER A 426 -14.70 4.12 -28.28
C SER A 426 -13.71 2.96 -28.22
N GLN A 427 -13.28 2.63 -27.01
CA GLN A 427 -12.46 1.45 -26.74
C GLN A 427 -13.07 0.66 -25.59
N GLU A 428 -13.22 -0.65 -25.78
CA GLU A 428 -13.66 -1.57 -24.74
C GLU A 428 -12.58 -2.64 -24.51
N VAL A 429 -12.22 -2.88 -23.26
CA VAL A 429 -11.24 -3.91 -22.88
C VAL A 429 -11.80 -4.70 -21.70
N ILE A 430 -11.84 -6.02 -21.82
CA ILE A 430 -12.29 -6.93 -20.77
C ILE A 430 -11.23 -8.01 -20.56
N PHE A 431 -10.73 -8.15 -19.34
CA PHE A 431 -9.78 -9.20 -18.95
C PHE A 431 -9.93 -9.54 -17.47
N ASN A 432 -9.44 -10.71 -17.07
CA ASN A 432 -9.40 -11.14 -15.67
C ASN A 432 -7.96 -11.24 -15.14
N THR A 433 -7.81 -11.15 -13.82
CA THR A 433 -6.56 -11.36 -13.11
C THR A 433 -6.84 -12.02 -11.76
N THR A 434 -5.90 -12.81 -11.25
CA THR A 434 -6.03 -13.54 -9.98
C THR A 434 -4.93 -13.11 -9.02
N THR A 435 -5.29 -12.83 -7.77
CA THR A 435 -4.31 -12.40 -6.76
C THR A 435 -4.77 -12.73 -5.35
N SER A 436 -3.84 -13.13 -4.50
CA SER A 436 -4.01 -13.34 -3.05
C SER A 436 -3.59 -12.13 -2.20
N SER A 437 -3.16 -11.03 -2.84
CA SER A 437 -2.77 -9.80 -2.14
C SER A 437 -3.98 -9.06 -1.58
N GLN A 438 -3.86 -8.56 -0.35
CA GLN A 438 -4.86 -7.68 0.26
C GLN A 438 -4.87 -6.25 -0.31
N ALA A 439 -3.79 -5.84 -0.99
CA ALA A 439 -3.69 -4.56 -1.69
C ALA A 439 -3.04 -4.75 -3.06
N PRO A 440 -3.78 -5.28 -4.07
CA PRO A 440 -3.25 -5.46 -5.41
C PRO A 440 -2.95 -4.14 -6.11
N GLU A 441 -1.99 -4.18 -7.02
CA GLU A 441 -1.62 -3.10 -7.93
C GLU A 441 -1.60 -3.65 -9.35
N MET A 442 -2.22 -2.93 -10.30
CA MET A 442 -2.28 -3.30 -11.71
C MET A 442 -2.12 -2.05 -12.58
N CYS A 443 -1.13 -2.04 -13.46
CA CYS A 443 -0.98 -0.98 -14.46
C CYS A 443 -1.69 -1.36 -15.76
N LEU A 444 -2.38 -0.40 -16.37
CA LEU A 444 -3.19 -0.60 -17.56
C LEU A 444 -2.51 0.03 -18.78
N ASP A 445 -2.40 -0.73 -19.87
CA ASP A 445 -1.87 -0.26 -21.15
C ASP A 445 -2.96 0.53 -21.91
N LEU A 446 -3.07 1.82 -21.59
CA LEU A 446 -4.13 2.70 -22.08
C LEU A 446 -3.62 3.69 -23.13
N TYR A 447 -4.45 4.00 -24.14
CA TYR A 447 -4.14 5.02 -25.14
C TYR A 447 -4.19 6.42 -24.52
N PRO A 448 -3.26 7.32 -24.90
CA PRO A 448 -3.19 8.69 -24.40
C PRO A 448 -4.41 9.54 -24.79
N GLY A 449 -4.58 10.66 -24.10
CA GLY A 449 -5.61 11.66 -24.34
C GLY A 449 -7.03 11.07 -24.35
N THR A 450 -7.31 10.12 -23.46
CA THR A 450 -8.56 9.35 -23.44
C THR A 450 -9.07 9.23 -22.01
N ASP A 451 -10.38 9.42 -21.85
CA ASP A 451 -11.13 9.31 -20.59
C ASP A 451 -11.67 7.88 -20.46
N TYR A 452 -11.28 7.17 -19.40
CA TYR A 452 -11.68 5.79 -19.15
C TYR A 452 -12.55 5.67 -17.91
N ASN A 453 -13.67 4.97 -18.05
CA ASN A 453 -14.43 4.40 -16.94
C ASN A 453 -14.02 2.94 -16.77
N VAL A 454 -13.45 2.62 -15.62
CA VAL A 454 -13.08 1.25 -15.25
C VAL A 454 -14.11 0.71 -14.26
N SER A 455 -14.74 -0.41 -14.62
CA SER A 455 -15.51 -1.23 -13.69
C SER A 455 -14.69 -2.44 -13.26
N LEU A 456 -14.62 -2.65 -11.94
CA LEU A 456 -13.87 -3.73 -11.32
C LEU A 456 -14.84 -4.63 -10.54
N TRP A 457 -14.91 -5.89 -10.96
CA TRP A 457 -15.72 -6.92 -10.33
C TRP A 457 -14.79 -7.92 -9.61
N ALA A 458 -15.15 -8.37 -8.41
CA ALA A 458 -14.55 -9.56 -7.81
C ALA A 458 -15.53 -10.73 -7.92
N LEU A 459 -15.04 -11.95 -8.13
CA LEU A 459 -15.87 -13.15 -8.29
C LEU A 459 -16.82 -13.38 -7.09
N SER A 460 -16.42 -12.94 -5.89
CA SER A 460 -17.22 -13.00 -4.67
C SER A 460 -17.95 -11.70 -4.30
N SER A 461 -18.09 -10.75 -5.23
CA SER A 461 -18.83 -9.50 -5.04
C SER A 461 -20.00 -9.44 -6.03
N GLU A 462 -21.21 -9.19 -5.53
CA GLU A 462 -22.40 -9.03 -6.40
C GLU A 462 -22.46 -7.65 -7.07
N LEU A 463 -21.65 -6.69 -6.59
CA LEU A 463 -21.56 -5.32 -7.11
C LEU A 463 -20.15 -4.98 -7.63
N PRO A 464 -20.05 -4.24 -8.75
CA PRO A 464 -18.78 -3.67 -9.20
C PRO A 464 -18.38 -2.45 -8.39
N VAL A 465 -17.11 -2.08 -8.49
CA VAL A 465 -16.61 -0.75 -8.13
C VAL A 465 -16.23 0.00 -9.40
N PHE A 466 -16.63 1.26 -9.51
CA PHE A 466 -16.29 2.11 -10.64
C PHE A 466 -15.22 3.14 -10.27
N ILE A 467 -14.28 3.40 -11.17
CA ILE A 467 -13.34 4.51 -11.10
C ILE A 467 -13.12 5.12 -12.49
N SER A 468 -13.11 6.44 -12.56
CA SER A 468 -12.76 7.18 -13.78
C SER A 468 -11.30 7.62 -13.74
N LEU A 469 -10.60 7.54 -14.87
CA LEU A 469 -9.23 8.05 -15.02
C LEU A 469 -9.05 8.67 -16.41
N THR A 470 -8.27 9.74 -16.48
CA THR A 470 -7.97 10.45 -17.74
C THR A 470 -6.48 10.33 -18.02
N THR A 471 -6.14 9.85 -19.20
CA THR A 471 -4.75 9.76 -19.66
C THR A 471 -4.30 11.06 -20.32
N GLN A 472 -3.06 11.49 -20.07
CA GLN A 472 -2.54 12.70 -20.68
C GLN A 472 -2.35 12.55 -22.20
N ILE A 473 -2.42 13.68 -22.91
CA ILE A 473 -2.09 13.80 -24.34
C ILE A 473 -0.60 13.50 -24.52
N ALA A 474 -0.27 12.61 -25.46
CA ALA A 474 1.11 12.26 -25.78
C ALA A 474 1.59 13.03 -27.02
N GLU A 475 2.90 13.13 -27.21
CA GLU A 475 3.47 13.74 -28.42
C GLU A 475 2.91 13.06 -29.68
N PRO A 476 2.53 13.83 -30.72
CA PRO A 476 1.98 13.27 -31.95
C PRO A 476 3.04 12.41 -32.67
N PRO A 477 2.65 11.29 -33.31
CA PRO A 477 3.59 10.45 -34.03
C PRO A 477 4.22 11.23 -35.19
N LEU A 478 5.53 11.05 -35.38
CA LEU A 478 6.29 11.67 -36.47
C LEU A 478 5.62 11.39 -37.83
N PRO A 479 5.24 12.43 -38.60
CA PRO A 479 4.63 12.23 -39.91
C PRO A 479 5.66 11.72 -40.94
N GLU A 480 5.20 10.91 -41.90
CA GLU A 480 5.99 10.59 -43.09
C GLU A 480 6.11 11.85 -43.97
N VAL A 481 7.34 12.24 -44.31
CA VAL A 481 7.65 13.40 -45.16
C VAL A 481 8.41 12.93 -46.39
N GLU A 482 7.78 13.03 -47.57
CA GLU A 482 8.48 12.89 -48.86
C GLU A 482 9.18 14.20 -49.23
N PHE A 483 10.50 14.18 -49.33
CA PHE A 483 11.29 15.32 -49.82
C PHE A 483 11.45 15.27 -51.34
N ILE A 484 11.07 16.35 -52.02
CA ILE A 484 11.31 16.52 -53.46
C ILE A 484 12.50 17.47 -53.66
N VAL A 485 13.62 16.93 -54.16
CA VAL A 485 14.76 17.75 -54.59
C VAL A 485 14.42 18.43 -55.92
N VAL A 486 14.21 19.74 -55.90
CA VAL A 486 13.94 20.52 -57.12
C VAL A 486 15.23 21.14 -57.65
N HIS A 487 15.70 20.67 -58.80
CA HIS A 487 16.79 21.30 -59.55
C HIS A 487 16.23 22.09 -60.74
N GLY A 488 16.23 23.43 -60.64
CA GLY A 488 15.89 24.33 -61.76
C GLY A 488 14.42 24.29 -62.23
N GLY A 489 13.50 23.75 -61.41
CA GLY A 489 12.08 23.61 -61.72
C GLY A 489 11.15 24.64 -61.04
N PRO A 490 9.82 24.44 -61.09
CA PRO A 490 8.85 25.28 -60.36
C PRO A 490 9.06 25.21 -58.84
N LEU A 491 8.51 26.17 -58.10
CA LEU A 491 8.66 26.29 -56.64
C LEU A 491 8.46 24.94 -55.90
N PRO A 492 9.29 24.62 -54.89
CA PRO A 492 9.21 23.36 -54.18
C PRO A 492 7.84 23.21 -53.52
N ARG A 493 7.20 22.08 -53.80
CA ARG A 493 5.87 21.75 -53.28
C ARG A 493 5.98 20.88 -52.04
N LEU A 494 5.39 21.35 -50.96
CA LEU A 494 5.17 20.58 -49.74
C LEU A 494 3.80 19.92 -49.82
N ARG A 495 3.75 18.60 -49.70
CA ARG A 495 2.51 17.84 -49.52
C ARG A 495 2.24 17.65 -48.05
N LEU A 496 1.13 18.20 -47.59
CA LEU A 496 0.60 17.93 -46.26
C LEU A 496 -0.58 16.97 -46.38
N ARG A 497 -0.53 15.90 -45.59
CA ARG A 497 -1.65 15.00 -45.35
C ARG A 497 -2.09 15.17 -43.92
N ARG A 498 -3.40 15.32 -43.67
CA ARG A 498 -3.91 15.37 -42.30
C ARG A 498 -3.55 14.06 -41.57
N VAL A 499 -2.87 14.19 -40.43
CA VAL A 499 -2.60 13.07 -39.53
C VAL A 499 -3.86 12.84 -38.70
N LYS A 500 -4.25 11.57 -38.47
CA LYS A 500 -5.36 11.27 -37.54
C LYS A 500 -4.98 11.70 -36.14
N ASP A 501 -5.93 12.31 -35.41
CA ASP A 501 -5.81 12.85 -34.05
C ASP A 501 -5.61 11.75 -32.98
N LYS A 502 -4.58 10.91 -33.14
CA LYS A 502 -4.38 9.66 -32.38
C LYS A 502 -3.84 9.88 -30.97
N ASN A 503 -2.97 10.87 -30.77
CA ASN A 503 -2.33 11.12 -29.47
C ASN A 503 -2.84 12.40 -28.79
N GLY A 504 -3.64 13.21 -29.50
CA GLY A 504 -4.28 14.44 -29.04
C GLY A 504 -4.92 15.21 -30.20
N PRO A 505 -5.72 16.25 -29.92
CA PRO A 505 -6.40 17.05 -30.94
C PRO A 505 -5.42 17.99 -31.66
N ILE A 506 -5.25 17.86 -32.97
CA ILE A 506 -4.41 18.77 -33.74
C ILE A 506 -5.18 20.07 -34.02
N SER A 507 -4.64 21.21 -33.59
CA SER A 507 -5.27 22.52 -33.78
C SER A 507 -4.77 23.19 -35.07
N THR A 508 -3.45 23.24 -35.27
CA THR A 508 -2.83 23.88 -36.43
C THR A 508 -1.59 23.15 -36.92
N TYR A 509 -1.31 23.30 -38.22
CA TYR A 509 -0.06 22.91 -38.87
C TYR A 509 0.72 24.18 -39.22
N GLN A 510 1.97 24.29 -38.76
CA GLN A 510 2.89 25.37 -39.10
C GLN A 510 4.02 24.85 -39.99
N VAL A 511 4.32 25.58 -41.07
CA VAL A 511 5.44 25.30 -41.97
C VAL A 511 6.56 26.28 -41.68
N VAL A 512 7.69 25.79 -41.20
CA VAL A 512 8.86 26.58 -40.80
C VAL A 512 9.99 26.36 -41.82
N VAL A 513 10.61 27.45 -42.27
CA VAL A 513 11.73 27.44 -43.23
C VAL A 513 12.99 27.94 -42.53
N LEU A 514 14.04 27.12 -42.53
CA LEU A 514 15.31 27.35 -41.85
C LEU A 514 16.47 27.30 -42.88
N PRO A 515 17.48 28.17 -42.79
CA PRO A 515 18.71 28.01 -43.58
C PRO A 515 19.56 26.84 -43.06
N LEU A 516 20.15 26.03 -43.93
CA LEU A 516 20.92 24.83 -43.54
C LEU A 516 22.33 25.13 -42.99
N ALA A 517 22.70 26.40 -42.84
CA ALA A 517 24.06 26.82 -42.50
C ALA A 517 24.35 26.70 -41.00
N LEU A 518 25.13 25.67 -40.62
CA LEU A 518 25.72 25.44 -39.29
C LEU A 518 24.72 25.20 -38.14
N GLN A 519 24.49 23.91 -37.85
CA GLN A 519 24.14 23.40 -36.52
C GLN A 519 22.89 24.03 -35.88
N SER A 520 21.88 24.33 -36.70
CA SER A 520 20.58 24.89 -36.31
C SER A 520 19.82 23.95 -35.36
N THR A 521 19.92 24.21 -34.05
CA THR A 521 19.17 23.49 -33.01
C THR A 521 17.73 23.99 -32.96
N PHE A 522 16.85 23.40 -33.77
CA PHE A 522 15.41 23.67 -33.68
C PHE A 522 14.84 23.04 -32.40
N SER A 523 14.27 23.87 -31.52
CA SER A 523 13.52 23.41 -30.35
C SER A 523 12.02 23.53 -30.62
N CYS A 524 11.29 22.41 -30.50
CA CYS A 524 9.85 22.34 -30.66
C CYS A 524 9.07 23.18 -29.62
N ASP A 525 9.71 23.56 -28.51
CA ASP A 525 9.10 24.36 -27.43
C ASP A 525 9.27 25.87 -27.64
N SER A 526 9.99 26.31 -28.68
CA SER A 526 10.15 27.74 -28.93
C SER A 526 8.84 28.37 -29.46
N GLU A 527 8.25 29.28 -28.69
CA GLU A 527 7.21 30.20 -29.19
C GLU A 527 7.78 31.21 -30.21
N GLY A 528 9.11 31.43 -30.17
CA GLY A 528 9.85 32.40 -30.97
C GLY A 528 10.04 32.06 -32.44
N ALA A 529 9.07 31.43 -33.10
CA ALA A 529 9.10 31.24 -34.56
C ALA A 529 8.74 32.57 -35.25
N ALA A 530 9.79 33.30 -35.65
CA ALA A 530 9.72 34.69 -36.06
C ALA A 530 8.84 34.94 -37.31
N LEU A 531 8.12 36.06 -37.32
CA LEU A 531 7.59 36.65 -38.55
C LEU A 531 8.78 37.09 -39.43
N PHE A 532 8.71 36.86 -40.74
CA PHE A 532 9.76 37.25 -41.70
C PHE A 532 10.16 38.74 -41.63
N PHE A 533 9.26 39.61 -41.16
CA PHE A 533 9.49 41.05 -41.01
C PHE A 533 9.90 41.47 -39.58
N SER A 534 10.18 40.53 -38.69
CA SER A 534 10.65 40.83 -37.33
C SER A 534 12.18 41.00 -37.29
N ASN A 535 12.68 41.79 -36.33
CA ASN A 535 14.13 42.04 -36.14
C ASN A 535 14.90 40.84 -35.53
N ALA A 536 14.41 39.61 -35.70
CA ALA A 536 15.13 38.39 -35.34
C ALA A 536 16.33 38.18 -36.28
N SER A 537 17.28 37.32 -35.90
CA SER A 537 18.47 37.11 -36.72
C SER A 537 18.15 36.26 -37.96
N ASP A 538 18.84 36.50 -39.09
CA ASP A 538 18.66 35.76 -40.36
C ASP A 538 19.03 34.25 -40.24
N ALA A 539 19.38 33.78 -39.02
CA ALA A 539 19.73 32.41 -38.67
C ALA A 539 18.60 31.61 -38.00
N ASP A 540 17.58 32.27 -37.44
CA ASP A 540 16.54 31.61 -36.60
C ASP A 540 15.37 31.01 -37.41
N GLY A 541 15.34 31.24 -38.73
CA GLY A 541 14.27 30.81 -39.63
C GLY A 541 12.99 31.63 -39.53
N TYR A 542 11.98 31.28 -40.32
CA TYR A 542 10.67 31.94 -40.31
C TYR A 542 9.54 30.95 -40.55
N VAL A 543 8.35 31.26 -40.02
CA VAL A 543 7.12 30.53 -40.37
C VAL A 543 6.62 31.05 -41.72
N ALA A 544 6.54 30.15 -42.71
CA ALA A 544 6.04 30.43 -44.05
C ALA A 544 4.51 30.31 -44.14
N ALA A 545 3.91 29.42 -43.35
CA ALA A 545 2.46 29.21 -43.31
C ALA A 545 1.97 28.69 -41.95
N GLU A 546 0.75 29.08 -41.57
CA GLU A 546 -0.05 28.46 -40.51
C GLU A 546 -1.42 28.10 -41.08
N LEU A 547 -1.81 26.84 -40.93
CA LEU A 547 -3.08 26.28 -41.42
C LEU A 547 -3.84 25.67 -40.25
N LEU A 548 -5.15 25.90 -40.18
CA LEU A 548 -5.99 25.23 -39.19
C LEU A 548 -6.22 23.78 -39.61
N ALA A 549 -6.21 22.85 -38.65
CA ALA A 549 -6.31 21.42 -38.95
C ALA A 549 -7.61 21.03 -39.69
N ARG A 550 -8.69 21.78 -39.45
CA ARG A 550 -9.99 21.65 -40.14
C ARG A 550 -9.99 22.08 -41.61
N ASP A 551 -9.03 22.93 -42.01
CA ASP A 551 -8.93 23.48 -43.37
C ASP A 551 -8.00 22.61 -44.26
N VAL A 552 -7.28 21.65 -43.65
CA VAL A 552 -6.48 20.63 -44.34
C VAL A 552 -7.37 19.41 -44.60
N ALA A 553 -7.75 19.20 -45.85
CA ALA A 553 -8.55 18.03 -46.26
C ALA A 553 -7.81 16.71 -45.99
N ASP A 554 -8.58 15.62 -45.85
CA ASP A 554 -8.02 14.25 -45.72
C ASP A 554 -7.29 13.80 -47.00
N ASP A 555 -7.71 14.35 -48.15
CA ASP A 555 -6.98 14.31 -49.42
C ASP A 555 -5.89 15.39 -49.46
N THR A 556 -4.69 15.01 -49.90
CA THR A 556 -3.44 15.78 -49.73
C THR A 556 -3.49 17.22 -50.23
N MET A 557 -3.04 18.15 -49.39
CA MET A 557 -2.90 19.58 -49.71
C MET A 557 -1.47 19.89 -50.21
N ASP A 558 -1.37 20.50 -51.40
CA ASP A 558 -0.11 21.00 -52.00
C ASP A 558 0.10 22.48 -51.61
N ILE A 559 1.24 22.83 -51.00
CA ILE A 559 1.68 24.23 -50.75
C ILE A 559 2.99 24.50 -51.49
N SER A 560 3.10 25.62 -52.21
CA SER A 560 4.36 26.00 -52.89
C SER A 560 5.19 26.92 -52.00
N ILE A 561 6.37 26.50 -51.55
CA ILE A 561 7.21 27.33 -50.66
C ILE A 561 7.91 28.44 -51.47
N GLY A 562 7.81 29.68 -50.99
CA GLY A 562 8.33 30.87 -51.65
C GLY A 562 7.40 31.54 -52.67
N ASP A 563 6.09 31.26 -52.64
CA ASP A 563 5.10 31.78 -53.59
C ASP A 563 4.68 33.25 -53.37
N ARG A 564 5.14 33.89 -52.27
CA ARG A 564 4.83 35.28 -51.88
C ARG A 564 3.37 35.49 -51.46
N LEU A 565 2.64 34.43 -51.10
CA LEU A 565 1.30 34.51 -50.53
C LEU A 565 1.32 34.57 -49.00
N TYR A 566 0.18 34.94 -48.42
CA TYR A 566 -0.05 34.87 -46.98
C TYR A 566 -0.88 33.63 -46.65
N TYR A 567 -0.45 32.88 -45.63
CA TYR A 567 -1.14 31.71 -45.10
C TYR A 567 -1.36 31.93 -43.60
N GLY A 568 -2.61 32.19 -43.23
CA GLY A 568 -2.95 32.75 -41.92
C GLY A 568 -2.32 34.14 -41.75
N LYS A 569 -1.59 34.35 -40.65
CA LYS A 569 -0.87 35.60 -40.35
C LYS A 569 0.56 35.66 -40.90
N TYR A 570 1.03 34.61 -41.57
CA TYR A 570 2.42 34.44 -41.99
C TYR A 570 2.63 34.67 -43.49
N TYR A 571 3.81 35.16 -43.85
CA TYR A 571 4.19 35.49 -45.23
C TYR A 571 5.19 34.47 -45.78
N ASN A 572 4.84 33.82 -46.89
CA ASN A 572 5.65 32.81 -47.55
C ASN A 572 6.74 33.46 -48.42
N ALA A 573 7.80 33.95 -47.76
CA ALA A 573 8.88 34.70 -48.40
C ALA A 573 9.64 33.88 -49.46
N PRO A 574 10.08 34.51 -50.58
CA PRO A 574 10.76 33.82 -51.67
C PRO A 574 12.14 33.29 -51.25
N LEU A 575 12.43 32.04 -51.60
CA LEU A 575 13.71 31.39 -51.32
C LEU A 575 14.85 32.03 -52.15
N LYS A 576 16.03 32.22 -51.54
CA LYS A 576 17.21 32.77 -52.22
C LYS A 576 17.87 31.65 -53.05
N ILE A 577 18.14 31.93 -54.33
CA ILE A 577 18.75 30.95 -55.25
C ILE A 577 20.20 30.65 -54.81
N GLY A 578 20.57 29.37 -54.76
CA GLY A 578 21.91 28.91 -54.40
C GLY A 578 22.14 28.68 -52.89
N ASN A 579 21.09 28.81 -52.08
CA ASN A 579 21.12 28.47 -50.64
C ASN A 579 20.36 27.17 -50.37
N ASP A 580 20.86 26.38 -49.41
CA ASP A 580 20.19 25.19 -48.90
C ASP A 580 19.25 25.55 -47.74
N TYR A 581 18.06 24.94 -47.73
CA TYR A 581 17.00 25.18 -46.75
C TYR A 581 16.47 23.88 -46.17
N CYS A 582 16.21 23.87 -44.86
CA CYS A 582 15.43 22.85 -44.18
C CYS A 582 13.98 23.33 -44.01
N ILE A 583 13.01 22.45 -44.29
CA ILE A 583 11.59 22.72 -44.09
C ILE A 583 11.10 21.80 -42.97
N ILE A 584 10.59 22.38 -41.89
CA ILE A 584 10.03 21.64 -40.75
C ILE A 584 8.52 21.86 -40.72
N VAL A 585 7.77 20.77 -40.62
CA VAL A 585 6.33 20.81 -40.34
C VAL A 585 6.15 20.64 -38.83
N ARG A 586 5.75 21.72 -38.15
CA ARG A 586 5.40 21.72 -36.73
C ARG A 586 3.90 21.48 -36.61
N ILE A 587 3.52 20.55 -35.76
CA ILE A 587 2.12 20.29 -35.41
C ILE A 587 1.88 20.88 -34.02
N THR A 588 0.85 21.72 -33.87
CA THR A 588 0.50 22.36 -32.60
C THR A 588 -0.90 21.96 -32.16
N SER A 589 -1.00 21.54 -30.90
CA SER A 589 -2.23 21.15 -30.20
C SER A 589 -2.45 22.19 -29.10
N GLU A 590 -3.54 22.95 -29.21
CA GLU A 590 -4.02 23.89 -28.20
C GLU A 590 -5.27 23.29 -27.55
N TRP A 591 -5.21 23.05 -26.23
CA TRP A 591 -6.35 22.67 -25.41
C TRP A 591 -6.58 23.69 -24.28
N ASN A 592 -7.77 23.70 -23.69
CA ASN A 592 -8.20 24.63 -22.63
C ASN A 592 -8.25 26.14 -22.99
N LYS A 593 -8.70 26.51 -24.19
CA LYS A 593 -9.17 27.88 -24.47
C LYS A 593 -10.65 28.05 -24.10
N VAL A 594 -10.92 28.14 -22.79
CA VAL A 594 -12.17 28.63 -22.18
C VAL A 594 -11.82 29.61 -21.06
#